data_AF-A0A1T4WIT9-F1
#
_entry.id   AF-A0A1T4WIT9-F1
#
_cell.length_a   1.000
_cell.length_b   1.000
_cell.length_c   1.000
_cell.angle_alpha   90.00
_cell.angle_beta   90.00
_cell.angle_gamma   90.00
#
_symmetry.space_group_name_H-M   'P 1'
#
loop_
_entity.id
_entity.type
_entity.pdbx_description
1 polymer ?
#
loop_
_entity_poly.entity_id
_entity_poly.type
_entity_poly.pdbx_seq_one_letter_code
_entity_poly.pdbx_strand_id
1 'polypeptide(L)'
;MKTYMRKPVQAGFTVVELLVVITIIALLFALTIGAFTYAQRSAARSRTTVAMNAIKSGLERYSTEFGEYPTPQNAGDTIAVGNKTYEVGAAAMLYQVLSGDGYDNIAIAEPPVDAGPASSNGSIDENESKYVMITDMPKEIYVYESTSNRGYMVDGFGKPFQYEKANPANSGAGVNTVNPTYDLWSYGEDEENITARSIDTLNAGPVKDASQKWIKNW
;
A
#
# COMPACT_ATOMS: atom_id res chain seq x y z
N MET A 1 -34.58 -28.31 -73.10
CA MET A 1 -34.08 -29.01 -71.90
C MET A 1 -33.77 -27.96 -70.85
N LYS A 2 -34.49 -27.92 -69.73
CA LYS A 2 -34.20 -27.00 -68.60
C LYS A 2 -33.43 -27.79 -67.54
N THR A 3 -32.20 -27.39 -67.28
CA THR A 3 -31.32 -28.01 -66.27
C THR A 3 -31.57 -27.33 -64.93
N TYR A 4 -32.04 -28.08 -63.93
CA TYR A 4 -32.29 -27.56 -62.58
C TYR A 4 -31.00 -27.52 -61.79
N MET A 5 -30.49 -26.33 -61.52
CA MET A 5 -29.31 -26.09 -60.68
C MET A 5 -29.70 -26.35 -59.21
N ARG A 6 -29.18 -27.44 -58.62
CA ARG A 6 -29.40 -27.76 -57.21
C ARG A 6 -28.65 -26.75 -56.34
N LYS A 7 -29.35 -25.97 -55.53
CA LYS A 7 -28.72 -25.14 -54.49
C LYS A 7 -28.04 -26.05 -53.47
N PRO A 8 -26.78 -25.79 -53.07
CA PRO A 8 -26.14 -26.52 -52.00
C PRO A 8 -26.92 -26.29 -50.69
N VAL A 9 -27.21 -27.36 -49.97
CA VAL A 9 -27.83 -27.30 -48.64
C VAL A 9 -26.77 -26.73 -47.69
N GLN A 10 -27.05 -25.59 -47.06
CA GLN A 10 -26.18 -25.05 -46.02
C GLN A 10 -26.28 -25.96 -44.79
N ALA A 11 -25.16 -26.51 -44.35
CA ALA A 11 -25.07 -27.28 -43.11
C ALA A 11 -25.30 -26.32 -41.92
N GLY A 12 -26.27 -26.64 -41.07
CA GLY A 12 -26.53 -25.93 -39.82
C GLY A 12 -25.72 -26.54 -38.67
N PHE A 13 -25.43 -25.73 -37.65
CA PHE A 13 -24.82 -26.21 -36.40
C PHE A 13 -25.74 -27.19 -35.68
N THR A 14 -25.16 -28.27 -35.16
CA THR A 14 -25.85 -29.22 -34.29
C THR A 14 -25.89 -28.70 -32.85
N VAL A 15 -26.89 -29.14 -32.09
CA VAL A 15 -26.98 -28.85 -30.64
C VAL A 15 -25.75 -29.36 -29.89
N VAL A 16 -25.19 -30.50 -30.33
CA VAL A 16 -23.99 -31.09 -29.72
C VAL A 16 -22.77 -30.22 -29.96
N GLU A 17 -22.58 -29.68 -31.17
CA GLU A 17 -21.46 -28.77 -31.47
C GLU A 17 -21.56 -27.49 -30.63
N LEU A 18 -22.76 -26.92 -30.48
CA LEU A 18 -22.96 -25.76 -29.62
C LEU A 18 -22.65 -26.10 -28.15
N LEU A 19 -23.06 -27.28 -27.68
CA LEU A 19 -22.82 -27.75 -26.31
C LEU A 19 -21.32 -27.91 -26.04
N VAL A 20 -20.56 -28.49 -26.97
CA VAL A 20 -19.10 -28.64 -26.84
C VAL A 20 -18.39 -27.28 -26.81
N VAL A 21 -18.85 -26.31 -27.60
CA VAL A 21 -18.24 -24.97 -27.60
C VAL A 21 -18.46 -24.26 -26.26
N ILE A 22 -19.68 -24.26 -25.73
CA ILE A 22 -19.95 -23.60 -24.45
C ILE A 22 -19.24 -24.30 -23.28
N THR A 23 -19.05 -25.62 -23.32
CA THR A 23 -18.30 -26.34 -22.27
C THR A 23 -16.80 -26.00 -22.32
N ILE A 24 -16.21 -25.92 -23.51
CA ILE A 24 -14.82 -25.48 -23.67
C ILE A 24 -14.66 -24.03 -23.19
N ILE A 25 -15.58 -23.14 -23.56
CA ILE A 25 -15.56 -21.74 -23.11
C ILE A 25 -15.66 -21.66 -21.58
N ALA A 26 -16.62 -22.36 -20.96
CA ALA A 26 -16.79 -22.36 -19.50
C ALA A 26 -15.54 -22.90 -18.77
N LEU A 27 -14.91 -23.95 -19.30
CA LEU A 27 -13.69 -24.51 -18.75
C LEU A 27 -12.52 -23.52 -18.83
N LEU A 28 -12.35 -22.86 -19.98
CA LEU A 28 -11.31 -21.84 -20.15
C LEU A 28 -11.54 -20.64 -19.23
N PHE A 29 -12.80 -20.18 -19.08
CA PHE A 29 -13.14 -19.08 -18.16
C PHE A 29 -12.81 -19.41 -16.70
N ALA A 30 -13.09 -20.63 -16.24
CA ALA A 30 -12.77 -21.02 -14.87
C ALA A 30 -11.25 -20.97 -14.59
N LEU A 31 -10.44 -21.44 -15.53
CA LEU A 31 -8.98 -21.42 -15.41
C LEU A 31 -8.39 -20.01 -15.46
N THR A 32 -8.90 -19.14 -16.34
CA THR A 32 -8.36 -17.79 -16.53
C THR A 32 -8.60 -16.90 -15.31
N ILE A 33 -9.77 -16.97 -14.67
CA ILE A 33 -10.08 -16.17 -13.47
C ILE A 33 -9.14 -16.52 -12.31
N GLY A 34 -8.92 -17.82 -12.06
CA GLY A 34 -8.02 -18.28 -10.99
C GLY A 34 -6.59 -17.76 -11.18
N ALA A 35 -6.04 -17.92 -12.39
CA ALA A 35 -4.68 -17.46 -12.70
C ALA A 35 -4.54 -15.93 -12.58
N PHE A 36 -5.55 -15.16 -12.98
CA PHE A 36 -5.53 -13.70 -12.91
C PHE A 36 -5.45 -13.19 -11.46
N THR A 37 -6.27 -13.73 -10.55
CA THR A 37 -6.26 -13.31 -9.14
C THR A 37 -4.93 -13.61 -8.45
N TYR A 38 -4.32 -14.77 -8.74
CA TYR A 38 -3.00 -15.12 -8.22
C TYR A 38 -1.92 -14.16 -8.73
N ALA A 39 -1.91 -13.87 -10.03
CA ALA A 39 -0.95 -12.95 -10.63
C ALA A 39 -1.09 -11.53 -10.07
N GLN A 40 -2.32 -11.05 -9.85
CA GLN A 40 -2.58 -9.74 -9.26
C GLN A 40 -2.06 -9.65 -7.82
N ARG A 41 -2.32 -10.68 -7.00
CA ARG A 41 -1.78 -10.75 -5.62
C ARG A 41 -0.26 -10.80 -5.62
N SER A 42 0.34 -11.60 -6.50
CA SER A 42 1.80 -11.65 -6.66
C SER A 42 2.40 -10.29 -7.04
N ALA A 43 1.76 -9.58 -7.97
CA ALA A 43 2.18 -8.23 -8.35
C ALA A 43 2.03 -7.23 -7.18
N ALA A 44 0.91 -7.27 -6.45
CA ALA A 44 0.70 -6.44 -5.26
C ALA A 44 1.78 -6.65 -4.21
N ARG A 45 2.10 -7.92 -3.91
CA ARG A 45 3.18 -8.33 -3.00
C ARG A 45 4.55 -7.78 -3.43
N SER A 46 4.86 -7.87 -4.73
CA SER A 46 6.09 -7.32 -5.29
C SER A 46 6.14 -5.80 -5.13
N ARG A 47 5.04 -5.08 -5.41
CA ARG A 47 4.95 -3.63 -5.24
C ARG A 47 5.15 -3.23 -3.78
N THR A 48 4.50 -3.91 -2.84
CA THR A 48 4.69 -3.66 -1.41
C THR A 48 6.15 -3.83 -1.00
N THR A 49 6.86 -4.84 -1.53
CA THR A 49 8.28 -5.07 -1.22
C THR A 49 9.16 -3.93 -1.73
N VAL A 50 8.92 -3.46 -2.95
CA VAL A 50 9.66 -2.34 -3.54
C VAL A 50 9.39 -1.05 -2.76
N ALA A 51 8.12 -0.77 -2.47
CA ALA A 51 7.70 0.39 -1.69
C ALA A 51 8.34 0.38 -0.29
N MET A 52 8.32 -0.77 0.39
CA MET A 52 8.94 -0.97 1.68
C MET A 52 10.43 -0.62 1.67
N ASN A 53 11.18 -1.10 0.67
CA ASN A 53 12.60 -0.80 0.54
C ASN A 53 12.87 0.68 0.26
N ALA A 54 12.01 1.32 -0.55
CA ALA A 54 12.09 2.75 -0.78
C ALA A 54 11.86 3.53 0.52
N ILE A 55 10.80 3.19 1.27
CA ILE A 55 10.49 3.81 2.57
C ILE A 55 11.66 3.66 3.54
N LYS A 56 12.22 2.45 3.68
CA LYS A 56 13.40 2.22 4.52
C LYS A 56 14.56 3.13 4.11
N SER A 57 14.90 3.16 2.82
CA SER A 57 15.99 4.02 2.34
C SER A 57 15.74 5.50 2.62
N GLY A 58 14.50 5.97 2.53
CA GLY A 58 14.17 7.36 2.81
C GLY A 58 14.14 7.68 4.30
N LEU A 59 13.72 6.75 5.15
CA LEU A 59 13.81 6.87 6.61
C LEU A 59 15.27 6.96 7.09
N GLU A 60 16.17 6.18 6.50
CA GLU A 60 17.61 6.27 6.81
C GLU A 60 18.20 7.63 6.39
N ARG A 61 17.79 8.17 5.24
CA ARG A 61 18.18 9.53 4.80
C ARG A 61 17.66 10.60 5.75
N TYR A 62 16.38 10.50 6.13
CA TYR A 62 15.77 11.42 7.09
C TYR A 62 16.50 11.38 8.45
N SER A 63 16.80 10.19 8.96
CA SER A 63 17.57 10.02 10.20
C SER A 63 18.99 10.59 10.09
N THR A 64 19.62 10.48 8.92
CA THR A 64 20.93 11.08 8.67
C THR A 64 20.89 12.61 8.65
N GLU A 65 19.81 13.20 8.13
CA GLU A 65 19.65 14.64 8.01
C GLU A 65 19.20 15.31 9.31
N PHE A 66 18.23 14.71 10.01
CA PHE A 66 17.60 15.28 11.20
C PHE A 66 18.07 14.64 12.51
N GLY A 67 18.90 13.60 12.45
CA GLY A 67 19.45 12.90 13.62
C GLY A 67 18.47 11.97 14.34
N GLU A 68 17.23 11.87 13.86
CA GLU A 68 16.22 10.97 14.40
C GLU A 68 15.22 10.50 13.34
N TYR A 69 14.57 9.37 13.61
CA TYR A 69 13.45 8.92 12.79
C TYR A 69 12.20 9.78 13.04
N PRO A 70 11.34 9.96 12.03
CA PRO A 70 10.18 10.82 12.14
C PRO A 70 9.12 10.21 13.07
N THR A 71 8.30 11.07 13.67
CA THR A 71 7.16 10.67 14.51
C THR A 71 5.88 11.24 13.88
N PRO A 72 4.79 10.47 13.76
CA PRO A 72 3.54 11.00 13.23
C PRO A 72 2.91 12.00 14.21
N GLN A 73 2.53 13.18 13.71
CA GLN A 73 1.81 14.20 14.48
C GLN A 73 0.42 13.70 14.89
N ASN A 74 -0.28 13.02 13.99
CA ASN A 74 -1.65 12.55 14.17
C ASN A 74 -1.73 11.04 13.99
N ALA A 75 -1.04 10.25 14.83
CA ALA A 75 -0.96 8.79 14.68
C ALA A 75 -2.33 8.09 14.55
N GLY A 76 -3.35 8.59 15.27
CA GLY A 76 -4.70 8.04 15.27
C GLY A 76 -5.62 8.54 14.16
N ASP A 77 -5.11 9.29 13.18
CA ASP A 77 -5.91 9.68 12.00
C ASP A 77 -6.31 8.44 11.20
N THR A 78 -7.50 8.44 10.62
CA THR A 78 -8.07 7.27 9.94
C THR A 78 -8.68 7.60 8.57
N ILE A 79 -8.76 6.57 7.73
CA ILE A 79 -9.43 6.64 6.43
C ILE A 79 -10.26 5.39 6.17
N ALA A 80 -11.38 5.56 5.46
CA ALA A 80 -12.20 4.45 5.00
C ALA A 80 -11.68 3.92 3.66
N VAL A 81 -11.33 2.63 3.61
CA VAL A 81 -11.00 1.92 2.36
C VAL A 81 -11.99 0.77 2.22
N GLY A 82 -12.93 0.92 1.27
CA GLY A 82 -14.08 0.02 1.17
C GLY A 82 -14.98 0.12 2.40
N ASN A 83 -15.23 -1.01 3.06
CA ASN A 83 -16.11 -1.10 4.23
C ASN A 83 -15.33 -1.10 5.56
N LYS A 84 -14.03 -0.77 5.53
CA LYS A 84 -13.13 -0.86 6.69
C LYS A 84 -12.41 0.47 6.91
N THR A 85 -12.07 0.73 8.17
CA THR A 85 -11.35 1.94 8.61
C THR A 85 -9.92 1.56 8.98
N TYR A 86 -8.96 2.25 8.39
CA TYR A 86 -7.52 2.02 8.61
C TYR A 86 -6.88 3.26 9.22
N GLU A 87 -5.87 3.06 10.08
CA GLU A 87 -5.02 4.15 10.55
C GLU A 87 -4.14 4.65 9.39
N VAL A 88 -4.12 5.96 9.16
CA VAL A 88 -3.43 6.60 8.04
C VAL A 88 -2.42 7.65 8.49
N GLY A 89 -2.46 8.07 9.76
CA GLY A 89 -1.57 9.13 10.27
C GLY A 89 -0.10 8.86 10.03
N ALA A 90 0.35 7.63 10.28
CA ALA A 90 1.72 7.20 10.00
C ALA A 90 2.04 7.18 8.50
N ALA A 91 1.11 6.71 7.66
CA ALA A 91 1.27 6.70 6.20
C ALA A 91 1.32 8.12 5.59
N ALA A 92 0.55 9.05 6.14
CA ALA A 92 0.53 10.46 5.74
C ALA A 92 1.83 11.16 6.12
N MET A 93 2.33 10.89 7.33
CA MET A 93 3.66 11.34 7.76
C MET A 93 4.76 10.79 6.83
N LEU A 94 4.74 9.48 6.53
CA LEU A 94 5.71 8.88 5.62
C LEU A 94 5.67 9.52 4.22
N TYR A 95 4.48 9.86 3.71
CA TYR A 95 4.37 10.56 2.45
C TYR A 95 5.14 11.88 2.51
N GLN A 96 4.85 12.74 3.50
CA GLN A 96 5.49 14.06 3.65
C GLN A 96 6.99 13.96 3.85
N VAL A 97 7.44 13.05 4.71
CA VAL A 97 8.87 12.82 4.97
C VAL A 97 9.61 12.43 3.69
N LEU A 98 8.99 11.60 2.84
CA LEU A 98 9.68 11.05 1.69
C LEU A 98 9.58 11.93 0.44
N SER A 99 8.43 12.55 0.23
CA SER A 99 8.16 13.42 -0.92
C SER A 99 8.61 14.85 -0.71
N GLY A 100 8.71 15.32 0.54
CA GLY A 100 8.96 16.72 0.89
C GLY A 100 7.73 17.63 0.74
N ASP A 101 6.56 17.11 0.32
CA ASP A 101 5.33 17.89 0.07
C ASP A 101 4.50 18.03 1.37
N GLY A 102 4.60 19.20 2.00
CA GLY A 102 4.04 19.49 3.33
C GLY A 102 4.81 18.89 4.51
N TYR A 103 4.46 19.32 5.72
CA TYR A 103 5.10 18.89 6.97
C TYR A 103 4.14 18.80 8.19
N ASP A 104 2.84 19.07 8.01
CA ASP A 104 1.84 19.10 9.09
C ASP A 104 1.50 17.73 9.72
N ASN A 105 1.86 16.62 9.07
CA ASN A 105 1.73 15.27 9.62
C ASN A 105 2.99 14.77 10.31
N ILE A 106 4.09 15.53 10.28
CA ILE A 106 5.34 15.20 10.96
C ILE A 106 5.36 15.93 12.30
N ALA A 107 5.58 15.21 13.40
CA ALA A 107 5.76 15.82 14.70
C ALA A 107 7.16 16.43 14.78
N ILE A 108 7.24 17.73 14.47
CA ILE A 108 8.47 18.54 14.49
C ILE A 108 8.34 19.63 15.56
N ALA A 109 9.41 19.85 16.32
CA ALA A 109 9.44 20.87 17.36
C ALA A 109 9.44 22.29 16.78
N GLU A 110 10.24 22.50 15.74
CA GLU A 110 10.28 23.73 14.96
C GLU A 110 10.34 23.38 13.47
N PRO A 111 9.45 23.93 12.62
CA PRO A 111 9.50 23.68 11.20
C PRO A 111 10.76 24.30 10.59
N PRO A 112 11.36 23.68 9.55
CA PRO A 112 12.48 24.27 8.85
C PRO A 112 12.10 25.65 8.28
N VAL A 113 13.06 26.58 8.27
CA VAL A 113 12.88 27.86 7.58
C VAL A 113 12.63 27.59 6.10
N ASP A 114 11.68 28.30 5.51
CA ASP A 114 11.37 28.20 4.09
C ASP A 114 11.00 26.77 3.64
N ALA A 115 10.22 26.03 4.46
CA ALA A 115 9.75 24.66 4.17
C ALA A 115 8.54 24.55 3.22
N GLY A 116 8.09 25.66 2.64
CA GLY A 116 6.90 25.68 1.79
C GLY A 116 5.60 25.64 2.60
N PRO A 117 4.47 25.25 1.99
CA PRO A 117 3.18 25.15 2.66
C PRO A 117 3.15 23.99 3.68
N ALA A 118 2.50 24.19 4.83
CA ALA A 118 2.41 23.17 5.87
C ALA A 118 1.64 21.91 5.43
N SER A 119 0.56 22.09 4.68
CA SER A 119 -0.27 21.00 4.19
C SER A 119 0.14 20.59 2.78
N SER A 120 0.20 19.27 2.56
CA SER A 120 0.54 18.68 1.26
C SER A 120 -0.41 19.15 0.17
N ASN A 121 0.11 19.75 -0.90
CA ASN A 121 -0.67 20.22 -2.04
C ASN A 121 -0.58 19.28 -3.27
N GLY A 122 0.16 18.19 -3.16
CA GLY A 122 0.35 17.18 -4.21
C GLY A 122 1.36 17.60 -5.27
N SER A 123 2.04 18.73 -5.09
CA SER A 123 3.11 19.25 -5.94
C SER A 123 4.28 19.68 -5.06
N ILE A 124 5.48 19.59 -5.59
CA ILE A 124 6.71 20.00 -4.90
C ILE A 124 7.11 21.39 -5.43
N ASP A 125 7.20 22.37 -4.54
CA ASP A 125 7.74 23.68 -4.84
C ASP A 125 9.27 23.78 -4.65
N GLU A 126 9.85 24.95 -4.93
CA GLU A 126 11.30 25.16 -4.79
C GLU A 126 11.78 25.02 -3.33
N ASN A 127 10.91 25.35 -2.38
CA ASN A 127 11.17 25.32 -0.95
C ASN A 127 11.16 23.87 -0.42
N GLU A 128 10.17 23.09 -0.81
CA GLU A 128 9.96 21.67 -0.51
C GLU A 128 11.02 20.78 -1.19
N SER A 129 11.49 21.16 -2.38
CA SER A 129 12.49 20.39 -3.15
C SER A 129 13.79 20.08 -2.38
N LYS A 130 14.08 20.88 -1.34
CA LYS A 130 15.24 20.70 -0.46
C LYS A 130 15.09 19.53 0.53
N TYR A 131 13.85 19.18 0.86
CA TYR A 131 13.52 18.18 1.87
C TYR A 131 13.04 16.86 1.26
N VAL A 132 13.27 16.65 -0.04
CA VAL A 132 12.91 15.43 -0.76
C VAL A 132 13.90 14.31 -0.43
N MET A 133 13.47 13.33 0.35
CA MET A 133 14.32 12.17 0.69
C MET A 133 14.40 11.16 -0.46
N ILE A 134 13.34 11.04 -1.26
CA ILE A 134 13.26 10.15 -2.42
C ILE A 134 12.82 10.95 -3.65
N THR A 135 13.75 11.12 -4.60
CA THR A 135 13.55 11.93 -5.80
C THR A 135 12.60 11.32 -6.83
N ASP A 136 12.45 10.00 -6.83
CA ASP A 136 11.60 9.26 -7.77
C ASP A 136 10.70 8.31 -6.98
N MET A 137 9.61 8.85 -6.44
CA MET A 137 8.61 8.05 -5.75
C MET A 137 7.64 7.47 -6.78
N PRO A 138 7.57 6.13 -6.94
CA PRO A 138 6.63 5.53 -7.87
C PRO A 138 5.20 5.90 -7.50
N LYS A 139 4.40 6.31 -8.49
CA LYS A 139 3.01 6.75 -8.28
C LYS A 139 2.13 5.66 -7.68
N GLU A 140 2.57 4.41 -7.76
CA GLU A 140 1.88 3.24 -7.23
C GLU A 140 2.03 3.08 -5.72
N ILE A 141 2.92 3.83 -5.06
CA ILE A 141 3.21 3.67 -3.62
C ILE A 141 2.62 4.79 -2.74
N TYR A 142 1.91 5.73 -3.34
CA TYR A 142 1.18 6.77 -2.63
C TYR A 142 -0.17 7.07 -3.28
N VAL A 143 -1.08 7.61 -2.49
CA VAL A 143 -2.35 8.17 -2.94
C VAL A 143 -2.41 9.62 -2.48
N TYR A 144 -2.88 10.50 -3.35
CA TYR A 144 -3.12 11.90 -3.04
C TYR A 144 -4.61 12.20 -3.19
N GLU A 145 -5.23 12.69 -2.12
CA GLU A 145 -6.63 13.08 -2.07
C GLU A 145 -6.75 14.61 -2.16
N SER A 146 -7.13 15.13 -3.33
CA SER A 146 -7.21 16.58 -3.58
C SER A 146 -8.30 17.29 -2.78
N THR A 147 -9.34 16.57 -2.35
CA THR A 147 -10.45 17.15 -1.55
C THR A 147 -9.99 17.48 -0.13
N SER A 148 -9.15 16.61 0.44
CA SER A 148 -8.61 16.74 1.79
C SER A 148 -7.17 17.26 1.82
N ASN A 149 -6.58 17.54 0.65
CA ASN A 149 -5.21 18.02 0.49
C ASN A 149 -4.22 17.14 1.27
N ARG A 150 -4.33 15.83 1.07
CA ARG A 150 -3.62 14.82 1.88
C ARG A 150 -3.04 13.72 1.00
N GLY A 151 -1.72 13.60 1.04
CA GLY A 151 -1.00 12.43 0.53
C GLY A 151 -0.75 11.40 1.63
N TYR A 152 -0.83 10.12 1.29
CA TYR A 152 -0.43 9.03 2.19
C TYR A 152 0.10 7.83 1.41
N MET A 153 1.04 7.10 2.00
CA MET A 153 1.64 5.94 1.36
C MET A 153 0.75 4.70 1.44
N VAL A 154 0.69 3.95 0.35
CA VAL A 154 -0.12 2.72 0.26
C VAL A 154 0.71 1.52 -0.16
N ASP A 155 0.34 0.36 0.36
CA ASP A 155 0.87 -0.92 -0.07
C ASP A 155 0.30 -1.33 -1.45
N GLY A 156 0.83 -2.40 -2.03
CA GLY A 156 0.37 -2.91 -3.33
C GLY A 156 -1.08 -3.40 -3.34
N PHE A 157 -1.74 -3.48 -2.19
CA PHE A 157 -3.16 -3.82 -2.02
C PHE A 157 -4.04 -2.58 -1.81
N GLY A 158 -3.45 -1.38 -1.84
CA GLY A 158 -4.16 -0.10 -1.69
C GLY A 158 -4.47 0.26 -0.23
N LYS A 159 -3.84 -0.39 0.75
CA LYS A 159 -4.02 -0.09 2.18
C LYS A 159 -2.88 0.80 2.68
N PRO A 160 -3.11 1.69 3.66
CA PRO A 160 -2.05 2.55 4.18
C PRO A 160 -0.89 1.75 4.80
N PHE A 161 0.35 2.16 4.54
CA PHE A 161 1.51 1.62 5.26
C PHE A 161 1.46 1.98 6.74
N GLN A 162 1.96 1.08 7.57
CA GLN A 162 1.97 1.29 9.01
C GLN A 162 3.40 1.46 9.51
N TYR A 163 3.59 2.43 10.39
CA TYR A 163 4.90 2.79 10.92
C TYR A 163 4.77 3.19 12.38
N GLU A 164 5.72 2.76 13.20
CA GLU A 164 5.83 3.15 14.60
C GLU A 164 7.30 3.37 14.98
N LYS A 165 7.63 4.56 15.47
CA LYS A 165 8.98 4.90 15.96
C LYS A 165 9.20 4.25 17.32
N ALA A 166 10.38 3.67 17.55
CA ALA A 166 10.72 3.17 18.87
C ALA A 166 10.98 4.33 19.84
N ASN A 167 10.40 4.23 21.04
CA ASN A 167 10.69 5.17 22.11
C ASN A 167 11.74 4.55 23.04
N PRO A 168 13.00 5.02 23.05
CA PRO A 168 14.05 4.46 23.88
C PRO A 168 13.79 4.64 25.39
N ALA A 169 12.93 5.57 25.79
CA ALA A 169 12.55 5.76 27.19
C ALA A 169 11.59 4.67 27.70
N ASN A 170 10.91 3.95 26.80
CA ASN A 170 10.02 2.87 27.18
C ASN A 170 10.80 1.55 27.20
N SER A 171 10.91 0.93 28.38
CA SER A 171 11.49 -0.40 28.56
C SER A 171 10.48 -1.30 29.27
N GLY A 172 10.29 -2.54 28.79
CA GLY A 172 9.34 -3.50 29.38
C GLY A 172 7.89 -3.30 28.90
N ALA A 173 6.93 -3.18 29.84
CA ALA A 173 5.49 -3.21 29.54
C ALA A 173 4.93 -1.99 28.76
N GLY A 174 5.74 -0.97 28.48
CA GLY A 174 5.38 0.21 27.68
C GLY A 174 6.06 0.29 26.32
N VAL A 175 6.76 -0.77 25.91
CA VAL A 175 7.42 -0.85 24.59
C VAL A 175 6.35 -1.02 23.53
N ASN A 176 6.34 -0.12 22.54
CA ASN A 176 5.34 -0.13 21.47
C ASN A 176 5.85 -0.79 20.18
N THR A 177 7.15 -1.08 20.09
CA THR A 177 7.82 -1.61 18.91
C THR A 177 8.60 -2.89 19.22
N VAL A 178 8.77 -3.74 18.22
CA VAL A 178 9.62 -4.93 18.29
C VAL A 178 11.09 -4.54 18.14
N ASN A 179 11.40 -3.61 17.23
CA ASN A 179 12.76 -3.15 16.98
C ASN A 179 13.13 -1.92 17.81
N PRO A 180 14.42 -1.72 18.12
CA PRO A 180 14.88 -0.58 18.91
C PRO A 180 14.87 0.77 18.16
N THR A 181 14.65 0.78 16.84
CA THR A 181 14.66 2.00 16.01
C THR A 181 13.26 2.39 15.55
N TYR A 182 12.64 1.55 14.73
CA TYR A 182 11.27 1.72 14.25
C TYR A 182 10.74 0.38 13.70
N ASP A 183 9.43 0.26 13.64
CA ASP A 183 8.74 -0.81 12.94
C ASP A 183 8.00 -0.27 11.73
N LEU A 184 8.03 -1.04 10.65
CA LEU A 184 7.33 -0.74 9.42
C LEU A 184 6.68 -2.03 8.90
N TRP A 185 5.39 -1.96 8.62
CA TRP A 185 4.61 -3.10 8.12
C TRP A 185 3.52 -2.69 7.15
N SER A 186 3.01 -3.68 6.42
CA SER A 186 1.84 -3.56 5.55
C SER A 186 0.77 -4.55 6.00
N TYR A 187 -0.49 -4.18 5.79
CA TYR A 187 -1.63 -5.08 6.02
C TYR A 187 -1.67 -6.21 4.99
N GLY A 188 -1.23 -5.96 3.76
CA GLY A 188 -1.22 -6.97 2.72
C GLY A 188 -2.63 -7.51 2.45
N GLU A 189 -2.78 -8.83 2.46
CA GLU A 189 -4.07 -9.51 2.29
C GLU A 189 -4.89 -9.55 3.58
N ASP A 190 -4.33 -9.18 4.74
CA ASP A 190 -5.05 -9.23 6.01
C ASP A 190 -6.12 -8.14 6.10
N GLU A 191 -7.28 -8.58 6.51
CA GLU A 191 -8.53 -7.86 6.51
C GLU A 191 -9.21 -7.94 7.88
N GLU A 192 -8.69 -8.74 8.80
CA GLU A 192 -9.27 -8.98 10.12
C GLU A 192 -8.52 -8.17 11.20
N ASN A 193 -7.18 -8.16 11.17
CA ASN A 193 -6.36 -7.52 12.21
C ASN A 193 -5.93 -6.09 11.85
N ILE A 194 -6.90 -5.26 11.43
CA ILE A 194 -6.64 -3.90 10.95
C ILE A 194 -6.16 -2.92 12.04
N THR A 195 -6.42 -3.23 13.32
CA THR A 195 -6.00 -2.43 14.48
C THR A 195 -4.78 -2.99 15.21
N ALA A 196 -4.28 -4.15 14.79
CA ALA A 196 -3.14 -4.77 15.45
C ALA A 196 -1.86 -3.95 15.20
N ARG A 197 -1.05 -3.77 16.23
CA ARG A 197 0.26 -3.11 16.18
C ARG A 197 1.39 -4.10 15.94
N SER A 198 2.62 -3.62 15.86
CA SER A 198 3.79 -4.48 15.72
C SER A 198 4.05 -5.29 17.00
N ILE A 199 3.92 -4.66 18.17
CA ILE A 199 4.15 -5.30 19.47
C ILE A 199 3.18 -6.46 19.76
N ASP A 200 1.96 -6.41 19.21
CA ASP A 200 0.95 -7.47 19.37
C ASP A 200 1.42 -8.82 18.80
N THR A 201 2.45 -8.81 17.96
CA THR A 201 3.07 -10.02 17.42
C THR A 201 3.94 -10.77 18.43
N LEU A 202 4.35 -10.13 19.53
CA LEU A 202 5.12 -10.75 20.62
C LEU A 202 4.22 -11.39 21.69
N ASN A 203 2.97 -10.92 21.80
CA ASN A 203 2.01 -11.46 22.75
C ASN A 203 1.22 -12.61 22.11
N ALA A 204 0.97 -13.69 22.87
CA ALA A 204 0.21 -14.84 22.38
C ALA A 204 -1.29 -14.51 22.22
N GLY A 205 -1.67 -13.82 21.13
CA GLY A 205 -3.04 -13.46 20.75
C GLY A 205 -3.44 -14.01 19.37
N PRO A 206 -4.64 -13.71 18.83
CA PRO A 206 -5.12 -14.23 17.54
C PRO A 206 -4.25 -13.84 16.32
N VAL A 207 -3.41 -12.82 16.47
CA VAL A 207 -2.40 -12.39 15.49
C VAL A 207 -1.17 -13.33 15.52
N LYS A 208 -1.36 -14.66 15.48
CA LYS A 208 -0.25 -15.62 15.61
C LYS A 208 0.56 -15.77 14.35
N ASP A 209 -0.08 -15.64 13.19
CA ASP A 209 0.60 -15.93 11.94
C ASP A 209 1.19 -14.65 11.37
N ALA A 210 2.51 -14.58 11.45
CA ALA A 210 3.32 -13.58 10.75
C ALA A 210 3.02 -13.50 9.23
N SER A 211 2.29 -14.48 8.66
CA SER A 211 1.78 -14.45 7.29
C SER A 211 0.65 -13.45 7.04
N GLN A 212 -0.06 -13.01 8.10
CA GLN A 212 -1.13 -12.00 7.98
C GLN A 212 -0.56 -10.59 7.76
N LYS A 213 0.63 -10.29 8.31
CA LYS A 213 1.34 -9.02 8.04
C LYS A 213 2.51 -9.28 7.09
N TRP A 214 2.28 -9.01 5.81
CA TRP A 214 3.06 -9.49 4.65
C TRP A 214 4.57 -9.21 4.72
N ILE A 215 5.01 -8.03 5.15
CA ILE A 215 6.44 -7.69 5.26
C ILE A 215 6.66 -6.92 6.56
N LYS A 216 7.57 -7.44 7.37
CA LYS A 216 8.04 -6.82 8.61
C LYS A 216 9.51 -6.47 8.40
N ASN A 217 9.89 -5.24 8.73
CA ASN A 217 11.28 -4.96 9.04
C ASN A 217 11.53 -5.54 10.44
N TRP A 218 12.28 -6.63 10.55
CA TRP A 218 13.08 -6.92 11.73
C TRP A 218 14.52 -7.03 11.26
#